data_AF-A0AAE2A3I9-F1
#
_entry.id   AF-A0AAE2A3I9-F1
#
_cell.length_a   1.000
_cell.length_b   1.000
_cell.length_c   1.000
_cell.angle_alpha   90.00
_cell.angle_beta   90.00
_cell.angle_gamma   90.00
#
_symmetry.space_group_name_H-M   'P 1'
#
loop_
_entity.id
_entity.type
_entity.pdbx_description
1 polymer ?
#
loop_
_entity_poly.entity_id
_entity_poly.type
_entity_poly.pdbx_seq_one_letter_code
_entity_poly.pdbx_strand_id
1 'polypeptide(L)'
;MSNIDWSMLVTKEMKDAAAAKALFEQKTQVEDAWRARELEIVARQLEAIEEDEAEETPPDLLPGTRKQWLKYRGQVSNWKAGADRFPDQAGRPVRPM
;
A
#
# COMPACT_ATOMS: atom_id res chain seq x y z
N MET A 1 -30.97 -35.94 28.99
CA MET A 1 -31.13 -34.57 28.46
C MET A 1 -29.81 -34.21 27.80
N SER A 2 -29.77 -34.04 26.48
CA SER A 2 -28.53 -33.75 25.76
C SER A 2 -28.22 -32.26 25.89
N ASN A 3 -27.09 -31.93 26.51
CA ASN A 3 -26.61 -30.56 26.63
C ASN A 3 -25.82 -30.27 25.34
N ILE A 4 -26.50 -29.78 24.30
CA ILE A 4 -25.82 -29.34 23.08
C ILE A 4 -24.91 -28.18 23.48
N ASP A 5 -23.60 -28.34 23.25
CA ASP A 5 -22.65 -27.28 23.46
C ASP A 5 -22.77 -26.27 22.31
N TRP A 6 -23.65 -25.29 22.52
CA TRP A 6 -23.91 -24.22 21.57
C TRP A 6 -22.66 -23.33 21.30
N SER A 7 -21.59 -23.45 22.09
CA SER A 7 -20.32 -22.75 21.84
C SER A 7 -19.54 -23.31 20.65
N MET A 8 -19.84 -24.55 20.21
CA MET A 8 -19.19 -25.16 19.03
C MET A 8 -19.91 -24.86 17.70
N LEU A 9 -21.05 -24.16 17.73
CA LEU A 9 -21.80 -23.82 16.52
C LEU A 9 -21.20 -22.59 15.84
N VAL A 10 -20.25 -22.82 14.92
CA VAL A 10 -19.79 -21.79 13.99
C VAL A 10 -20.93 -21.45 13.03
N THR A 11 -21.55 -20.29 13.24
CA THR A 11 -22.63 -19.80 12.37
C THR A 11 -22.09 -19.39 10.99
N LYS A 12 -22.97 -19.32 9.99
CA LYS A 12 -22.60 -18.80 8.67
C LYS A 12 -21.97 -17.39 8.78
N GLU A 13 -22.54 -16.54 9.63
CA GLU A 13 -22.04 -15.17 9.86
C GLU A 13 -20.62 -15.16 10.41
N MET A 14 -20.29 -16.05 11.35
CA MET A 14 -18.92 -16.18 11.88
C MET A 14 -17.93 -16.62 10.79
N LYS A 15 -18.34 -17.55 9.92
CA LYS A 15 -17.50 -18.00 8.79
C LYS A 15 -17.29 -16.88 7.78
N ASP A 16 -18.34 -16.15 7.43
CA ASP A 16 -18.28 -15.04 6.48
C ASP A 16 -17.41 -13.90 7.04
N ALA A 17 -17.54 -13.59 8.33
CA ALA A 17 -16.69 -12.59 9.00
C ALA A 17 -15.21 -13.01 9.05
N ALA A 18 -14.92 -14.28 9.36
CA ALA A 18 -13.56 -14.80 9.34
C ALA A 18 -12.95 -14.78 7.93
N ALA A 19 -13.74 -15.14 6.91
CA ALA A 19 -13.32 -15.07 5.51
C ALA A 19 -13.06 -13.63 5.06
N ALA A 20 -13.93 -12.69 5.43
CA ALA A 20 -13.75 -11.27 5.14
C ALA A 20 -12.47 -10.71 5.80
N LYS A 21 -12.21 -11.08 7.06
CA LYS A 21 -10.98 -10.71 7.76
C LYS A 21 -9.74 -11.28 7.08
N ALA A 22 -9.74 -12.57 6.74
CA ALA A 22 -8.62 -13.21 6.05
C ALA A 22 -8.34 -12.56 4.69
N LEU A 23 -9.39 -12.23 3.93
CA LEU A 23 -9.28 -11.51 2.67
C LEU A 23 -8.69 -10.10 2.87
N PHE A 24 -9.12 -9.39 3.90
CA PHE A 24 -8.59 -8.07 4.23
C PHE A 24 -7.11 -8.13 4.60
N GLU A 25 -6.69 -9.10 5.41
CA GLU A 25 -5.29 -9.34 5.79
C GLU A 25 -4.44 -9.68 4.57
N GLN A 26 -4.94 -10.54 3.67
CA GLN A 26 -4.25 -10.86 2.42
C GLN A 26 -4.05 -9.61 1.55
N LYS A 27 -5.09 -8.79 1.36
CA LYS A 27 -4.98 -7.54 0.60
C LYS A 27 -3.99 -6.56 1.26
N THR A 28 -4.03 -6.46 2.58
CA THR A 28 -3.10 -5.61 3.35
C THR A 28 -1.64 -6.01 3.07
N GLN A 29 -1.32 -7.30 3.05
CA GLN A 29 0.04 -7.76 2.73
C GLN A 29 0.48 -7.38 1.32
N VAL A 30 -0.42 -7.46 0.33
CA VAL A 30 -0.15 -7.02 -1.04
C VAL A 30 0.16 -5.51 -1.07
N GLU A 31 -0.61 -4.71 -0.35
CA GLU A 31 -0.41 -3.27 -0.28
C GLU A 31 0.85 -2.87 0.50
N ASP A 32 1.22 -3.59 1.55
CA ASP A 32 2.47 -3.36 2.29
C ASP A 32 3.69 -3.63 1.40
N ALA A 33 3.65 -4.71 0.62
CA ALA A 33 4.71 -5.02 -0.35
C ALA A 33 4.78 -3.98 -1.48
N TRP A 34 3.62 -3.51 -1.96
CA TRP A 34 3.55 -2.42 -2.95
C TRP A 34 4.13 -1.12 -2.38
N ARG A 35 3.71 -0.73 -1.15
CA ARG A 35 4.21 0.46 -0.46
C ARG A 35 5.73 0.44 -0.33
N ALA A 36 6.31 -0.69 0.08
CA ALA A 36 7.75 -0.82 0.25
C ALA A 36 8.50 -0.56 -1.07
N ARG A 37 8.06 -1.20 -2.16
CA ARG A 37 8.65 -1.02 -3.49
C ARG A 37 8.50 0.42 -4.00
N GLU A 38 7.34 1.05 -3.79
CA GLU A 38 7.17 2.44 -4.18
C GLU A 38 8.09 3.38 -3.41
N LEU A 39 8.34 3.14 -2.12
CA LEU A 39 9.27 3.96 -1.34
C LEU A 39 10.72 3.83 -1.82
N GLU A 40 11.12 2.65 -2.27
CA GLU A 40 12.43 2.45 -2.93
C GLU A 40 12.52 3.24 -4.24
N ILE A 41 11.46 3.20 -5.06
CA ILE A 41 11.40 3.97 -6.30
C ILE A 41 11.48 5.47 -6.01
N VAL A 42 10.72 5.95 -5.02
CA VAL A 42 10.79 7.37 -4.61
C VAL A 42 12.19 7.77 -4.20
N ALA A 43 12.89 6.96 -3.41
CA ALA A 43 14.26 7.25 -3.01
C ALA A 43 15.17 7.38 -4.23
N ARG A 44 15.13 6.39 -5.14
CA ARG A 44 15.92 6.41 -6.37
C ARG A 44 15.61 7.63 -7.25
N GLN A 45 14.35 8.03 -7.37
CA GLN A 45 13.97 9.19 -8.18
C GLN A 45 14.42 10.52 -7.57
N LEU A 46 14.47 10.62 -6.24
CA LEU A 46 15.04 11.80 -5.58
C LEU A 46 16.54 11.90 -5.82
N GLU A 47 17.27 10.78 -5.76
CA GLU A 47 18.69 10.71 -6.13
C GLU A 47 18.89 11.05 -7.61
N ALA A 48 18.07 10.50 -8.51
CA ALA A 48 18.19 10.74 -9.94
C ALA A 48 17.97 12.21 -10.33
N ILE A 49 17.10 12.92 -9.60
CA ILE A 49 16.92 14.36 -9.78
C ILE A 49 18.16 15.13 -9.33
N GLU A 50 18.81 14.70 -8.24
CA GLU A 50 20.05 15.34 -7.76
C GLU A 50 21.21 15.10 -8.75
N GLU A 51 21.27 13.92 -9.38
CA GLU A 51 22.22 13.59 -10.46
C GLU A 51 21.97 14.46 -11.71
N ASP A 52 20.70 14.61 -12.12
CA ASP A 52 20.32 15.47 -13.26
C ASP A 52 20.62 16.96 -13.00
N GLU A 53 20.38 17.44 -11.78
CA GLU A 53 20.78 18.78 -11.32
C GLU A 53 22.30 18.99 -11.36
N ALA A 54 23.09 17.91 -11.31
CA ALA A 54 24.53 17.92 -11.44
C ALA A 54 25.02 17.70 -12.89
N GLU A 55 24.13 17.85 -13.88
CA GLU A 55 24.40 17.67 -15.32
C GLU A 55 24.69 16.22 -15.74
N GLU A 56 24.31 15.23 -14.92
CA GLU A 56 24.36 13.80 -15.24
C GLU A 56 22.95 13.19 -15.23
N THR A 57 22.24 13.25 -16.37
CA THR A 57 20.87 12.72 -16.47
C THR A 57 20.85 11.18 -16.42
N PRO A 58 20.28 10.56 -15.37
CA PRO A 58 20.24 9.12 -15.27
C PRO A 58 19.18 8.53 -16.22
N PRO A 59 19.42 7.33 -16.79
CA PRO A 59 18.51 6.74 -17.77
C PRO A 59 17.16 6.30 -17.18
N ASP A 60 17.09 6.16 -15.85
CA ASP A 60 15.90 5.77 -15.11
C ASP A 60 15.19 6.94 -14.42
N LEU A 61 15.59 8.19 -14.70
CA LEU A 61 14.87 9.37 -14.25
C LEU A 61 13.47 9.40 -14.89
N LEU A 62 12.46 9.38 -14.03
CA LEU A 62 11.05 9.49 -14.39
C LEU A 62 10.58 10.94 -14.30
N PRO A 63 9.50 11.30 -15.01
CA PRO A 63 8.91 12.63 -14.91
C PRO A 63 8.54 13.04 -13.48
N GLY A 64 8.62 14.33 -13.22
CA GLY A 64 8.19 14.95 -11.97
C GLY A 64 9.29 15.72 -11.25
N THR A 65 8.90 16.77 -10.55
CA THR A 65 9.81 17.60 -9.73
C THR A 65 10.09 16.94 -8.38
N ARG A 66 11.21 17.34 -7.73
CA ARG A 66 11.55 16.94 -6.35
C ARG A 66 10.38 17.13 -5.38
N LYS A 67 9.66 18.26 -5.50
CA LYS A 67 8.48 18.57 -4.66
C LYS A 67 7.33 17.58 -4.89
N GLN A 68 7.06 17.19 -6.14
CA GLN A 68 6.02 16.20 -6.44
C GLN A 68 6.39 14.82 -5.89
N TRP A 69 7.65 14.40 -6.05
CA TRP A 69 8.14 13.13 -5.49
C TRP A 69 8.11 13.10 -3.96
N LEU A 70 8.46 14.20 -3.28
CA LEU A 70 8.35 14.30 -1.82
C LEU A 70 6.89 14.24 -1.32
N LYS A 71 5.96 14.89 -2.04
CA LYS A 71 4.53 14.79 -1.74
C LYS A 71 4.05 13.35 -1.92
N TYR A 72 4.42 12.72 -3.02
CA TYR A 72 4.08 11.33 -3.32
C TYR A 72 4.61 10.38 -2.24
N ARG A 73 5.86 10.56 -1.79
CA ARG A 73 6.44 9.84 -0.65
C ARG A 73 5.52 9.86 0.57
N GLY A 74 5.04 11.04 0.95
CA GLY A 74 4.14 11.21 2.09
C GLY A 74 2.82 10.47 1.92
N GLN A 75 2.27 10.43 0.70
CA GLN A 75 1.05 9.68 0.40
C GLN A 75 1.29 8.16 0.49
N VAL A 76 2.37 7.66 -0.12
CA VAL A 76 2.75 6.24 -0.08
C VAL A 76 3.06 5.78 1.33
N SER A 77 3.86 6.52 2.11
CA SER A 77 4.15 6.18 3.51
C SER A 77 2.90 6.08 4.39
N ASN A 78 1.85 6.82 4.05
CA ASN A 78 0.57 6.80 4.76
C ASN A 78 -0.44 5.80 4.19
N TRP A 79 -0.12 5.09 3.10
CA TRP A 79 -0.96 4.03 2.53
C TRP A 79 -0.87 2.76 3.40
N LYS A 80 -1.72 2.68 4.42
CA LYS A 80 -1.81 1.61 5.42
C LYS A 80 -3.21 1.54 6.03
N ALA A 81 -3.46 0.55 6.88
CA ALA A 81 -4.71 0.42 7.61
C ALA A 81 -5.11 1.74 8.30
N GLY A 82 -6.35 2.17 8.09
CA GLY A 82 -6.88 3.45 8.55
C GLY A 82 -6.76 4.60 7.54
N ALA A 83 -6.01 4.43 6.45
CA ALA A 83 -6.06 5.36 5.33
C ALA A 83 -7.35 5.17 4.52
N ASP A 84 -7.84 6.27 3.94
CA ASP A 84 -9.02 6.23 3.09
C ASP A 84 -8.79 5.25 1.92
N ARG A 85 -9.81 4.43 1.64
CA ARG A 85 -9.81 3.38 0.63
C ARG A 85 -8.77 2.26 0.80
N PHE A 86 -7.94 2.22 1.84
CA PHE A 86 -7.05 1.08 2.06
C PHE A 86 -7.87 -0.19 2.37
N PRO A 87 -7.52 -1.39 1.84
CA PRO A 87 -6.43 -1.75 0.92
C PRO A 87 -6.88 -1.86 -0.56
N ASP A 88 -7.88 -1.08 -1.00
CA ASP A 88 -8.32 -1.07 -2.40
C ASP A 88 -7.24 -0.47 -3.31
N GLN A 89 -6.75 -1.27 -4.27
CA GLN A 89 -5.72 -0.87 -5.23
C GLN A 89 -6.12 0.36 -6.06
N ALA A 90 -7.41 0.55 -6.32
CA ALA A 90 -7.90 1.72 -7.04
C ALA A 90 -7.79 3.02 -6.22
N GLY A 91 -7.52 2.93 -4.91
CA GLY A 91 -7.24 4.05 -4.02
C GLY A 91 -5.74 4.39 -3.90
N ARG A 92 -4.85 3.65 -4.56
CA ARG A 92 -3.40 3.87 -4.45
C ARG A 92 -3.02 5.30 -4.85
N PRO A 93 -2.05 5.92 -4.13
CA PRO A 93 -1.38 7.11 -4.60
C PRO A 93 -0.81 6.92 -6.01
N VAL A 94 -0.93 7.95 -6.85
CA VAL A 94 -0.42 7.97 -8.23
C VAL A 94 0.91 8.70 -8.29
N ARG A 95 1.89 8.13 -9.00
CA ARG A 95 3.20 8.74 -9.22
C ARG A 95 3.08 10.09 -9.95
N PRO A 96 4.06 10.97 -9.80
CA PRO A 96 4.17 12.16 -10.64
C PRO A 96 4.20 11.81 -12.13
N MET A 97 3.63 12.69 -12.96
CA MET A 97 3.76 12.71 -14.42
C MET A 97 4.41 14.02 -14.86
#